data_AF-A0A7Y1W7Y5-F1
#
_entry.id   AF-A0A7Y1W7Y5-F1
#
_cell.length_a   1.000
_cell.length_b   1.000
_cell.length_c   1.000
_cell.angle_alpha   90.00
_cell.angle_beta   90.00
_cell.angle_gamma   90.00
#
_symmetry.space_group_name_H-M   'P 1'
#
loop_
_entity.id
_entity.type
_entity.pdbx_description
1 polymer ?
#
loop_
_entity_poly.entity_id
_entity_poly.type
_entity_poly.pdbx_seq_one_letter_code
_entity_poly.pdbx_strand_id
1 'polypeptide(L)'
;MKGGIGQLMKQAQQMQADMKKAQEEMASISVTGESGAGMVRITMTCQHQVQAVNIDDSLLDDDKEMLEDLITAAFNDAIRKVEKTVQEKFSGMTAGMQLPPGMKLPF
;
A
#
# COMPACT_ATOMS: atom_id res chain seq x y z
N MET A 1 -34.25 -23.89 -7.96
CA MET A 1 -33.40 -22.85 -7.29
C MET A 1 -32.46 -23.43 -6.21
N LYS A 2 -31.89 -24.64 -6.37
CA LYS A 2 -30.94 -25.22 -5.38
C LYS A 2 -29.46 -25.29 -5.86
N GLY A 3 -29.19 -25.01 -7.14
CA GLY A 3 -27.82 -25.03 -7.69
C GLY A 3 -27.03 -23.72 -7.55
N GLY A 4 -27.70 -22.58 -7.35
CA GLY A 4 -27.04 -21.27 -7.28
C GLY A 4 -26.29 -21.02 -5.96
N ILE A 5 -26.80 -21.56 -4.84
CA ILE A 5 -26.24 -21.30 -3.50
C ILE A 5 -24.88 -21.98 -3.32
N GLY A 6 -24.71 -23.21 -3.82
CA GLY A 6 -23.43 -23.93 -3.71
C GLY A 6 -22.30 -23.28 -4.53
N GLN A 7 -22.64 -22.76 -5.72
CA GLN A 7 -21.69 -22.03 -6.57
C GLN A 7 -21.29 -20.70 -5.94
N LEU A 8 -22.26 -19.97 -5.37
CA LEU A 8 -22.02 -18.72 -4.63
C LEU A 8 -21.13 -18.93 -3.41
N MET A 9 -21.38 -19.98 -2.62
CA MET A 9 -20.54 -20.29 -1.45
C MET A 9 -19.09 -20.60 -1.83
N LYS A 10 -18.88 -21.34 -2.93
CA LYS A 10 -17.53 -21.65 -3.43
C LYS A 10 -16.81 -20.39 -3.94
N GLN A 11 -17.50 -19.49 -4.63
CA GLN A 11 -16.95 -18.21 -5.06
C GLN A 11 -16.61 -17.30 -3.86
N ALA A 12 -17.47 -17.25 -2.84
CA ALA A 12 -17.20 -16.49 -1.62
C ALA A 12 -15.98 -17.02 -0.85
N GLN A 13 -15.82 -18.34 -0.75
CA GLN A 13 -14.65 -18.97 -0.14
C GLN A 13 -13.36 -18.65 -0.90
N GLN A 14 -13.40 -18.71 -2.24
CA GLN A 14 -12.25 -18.35 -3.07
C GLN A 14 -11.86 -16.88 -2.88
N MET A 15 -12.85 -15.97 -2.89
CA MET A 15 -12.63 -14.54 -2.62
C MET A 15 -12.02 -14.30 -1.24
N GLN A 16 -12.47 -15.02 -0.21
CA GLN A 16 -11.90 -14.92 1.13
C GLN A 16 -10.43 -15.37 1.17
N ALA A 17 -10.08 -16.45 0.48
CA ALA A 17 -8.70 -16.93 0.39
C ALA A 17 -7.80 -15.95 -0.38
N ASP A 18 -8.28 -15.43 -1.51
CA ASP A 18 -7.56 -14.47 -2.35
C ASP A 18 -7.33 -13.15 -1.59
N MET A 19 -8.32 -12.69 -0.82
CA MET A 19 -8.19 -11.49 0.01
C MET A 19 -7.16 -11.68 1.12
N LYS A 20 -7.15 -12.84 1.80
CA LYS A 20 -6.16 -13.14 2.82
C LYS A 20 -4.75 -13.17 2.24
N LYS A 21 -4.57 -13.81 1.08
CA LYS A 21 -3.28 -13.85 0.38
C LYS A 21 -2.83 -12.46 -0.05
N ALA A 22 -3.73 -11.63 -0.58
CA ALA A 22 -3.42 -10.26 -0.95
C ALA A 22 -2.97 -9.44 0.27
N GLN A 23 -3.61 -9.59 1.43
CA GLN A 23 -3.20 -8.93 2.66
C GLN A 23 -1.79 -9.36 3.11
N GLU A 24 -1.49 -10.66 3.05
CA GLU A 24 -0.16 -11.19 3.36
C GLU A 24 0.91 -10.67 2.39
N GLU A 25 0.60 -10.60 1.10
CA GLU A 25 1.50 -10.01 0.09
C GLU A 25 1.76 -8.52 0.38
N MET A 26 0.75 -7.74 0.75
CA MET A 26 0.93 -6.31 1.09
C MET A 26 1.86 -6.10 2.29
N ALA A 27 1.96 -7.06 3.22
CA ALA A 27 2.91 -6.98 4.34
C ALA A 27 4.37 -7.00 3.87
N SER A 28 4.63 -7.70 2.76
CA SER A 28 5.97 -7.91 2.22
C SER A 28 6.39 -6.85 1.19
N ILE A 29 5.43 -6.14 0.60
CA ILE A 29 5.71 -5.11 -0.39
C ILE A 29 6.08 -3.82 0.32
N SER A 30 7.29 -3.33 0.05
CA SER A 30 7.79 -2.06 0.58
C SER A 30 7.92 -1.01 -0.54
N VAL A 31 7.63 0.23 -0.20
CA VAL A 31 7.93 1.41 -1.01
C VAL A 31 8.86 2.33 -0.22
N THR A 32 9.63 3.16 -0.92
CA THR A 32 10.46 4.19 -0.29
C THR A 32 9.98 5.57 -0.72
N GLY A 33 9.49 6.35 0.23
CA GLY A 33 9.20 7.77 0.07
C GLY A 33 10.46 8.61 0.28
N GLU A 34 10.59 9.71 -0.45
CA GLU A 34 11.80 10.52 -0.42
C GLU A 34 11.50 12.02 -0.42
N SER A 35 12.40 12.81 0.15
CA SER A 35 12.40 14.27 0.08
C SER A 35 13.84 14.81 0.06
N GLY A 36 14.01 16.10 -0.22
CA GLY A 36 15.32 16.74 -0.22
C GLY A 36 16.30 16.06 -1.19
N ALA A 37 15.85 15.71 -2.41
CA ALA A 37 16.64 14.95 -3.39
C ALA A 37 17.19 13.60 -2.87
N GLY A 38 16.48 12.96 -1.94
CA GLY A 38 16.86 11.67 -1.37
C GLY A 38 17.68 11.77 -0.09
N MET A 39 17.90 12.97 0.44
CA MET A 39 18.54 13.17 1.75
C MET A 39 17.69 12.63 2.91
N VAL A 40 16.36 12.60 2.76
CA VAL A 40 15.49 11.84 3.67
C VAL A 40 14.77 10.76 2.89
N ARG A 41 14.88 9.51 3.35
CA ARG A 41 14.18 8.35 2.79
C ARG A 41 13.46 7.58 3.89
N ILE A 42 12.19 7.26 3.63
CA ILE A 42 11.36 6.46 4.54
C ILE A 42 10.86 5.23 3.79
N THR A 43 11.28 4.05 4.23
CA THR A 43 10.80 2.77 3.71
C THR A 43 9.60 2.32 4.51
N MET A 44 8.48 2.07 3.82
CA MET A 44 7.20 1.70 4.41
C MET A 44 6.59 0.52 3.65
N THR A 45 5.99 -0.42 4.37
CA THR A 45 5.21 -1.50 3.75
C THR A 45 3.85 -0.99 3.26
N CYS A 46 3.21 -1.74 2.35
CA CYS A 46 1.84 -1.44 1.93
C CYS A 46 0.79 -1.66 3.04
N GLN A 47 1.19 -2.09 4.25
CA GLN A 47 0.37 -2.08 5.47
C GLN A 47 0.65 -0.87 6.37
N HIS A 48 1.29 0.17 5.84
CA HIS A 48 1.66 1.39 6.57
C HIS A 48 2.61 1.15 7.76
N GLN A 49 3.40 0.07 7.73
CA GLN A 49 4.48 -0.12 8.71
C GLN A 49 5.77 0.49 8.18
N VAL A 50 6.32 1.47 8.90
CA VAL A 50 7.65 2.03 8.62
C VAL A 50 8.72 1.01 9.04
N GLN A 51 9.60 0.66 8.11
CA GLN A 51 10.68 -0.30 8.33
C GLN A 51 12.04 0.37 8.52
N ALA A 52 12.26 1.50 7.85
CA ALA A 52 13.51 2.24 7.94
C ALA A 52 13.29 3.73 7.72
N VAL A 53 14.09 4.53 8.42
CA VAL A 53 14.25 5.96 8.18
C VAL A 53 15.74 6.21 7.98
N ASN A 54 16.09 6.83 6.87
CA ASN A 54 17.46 7.19 6.55
C ASN A 54 17.50 8.71 6.31
N ILE A 55 18.39 9.37 7.03
CA ILE A 55 18.61 10.83 6.99
C ILE A 55 20.09 11.00 6.67
N ASP A 56 20.39 11.83 5.68
CA ASP A 56 21.75 12.18 5.33
C ASP A 56 22.39 12.99 6.48
N ASP A 57 23.64 12.68 6.82
CA ASP A 57 24.35 13.31 7.93
C ASP A 57 24.45 14.84 7.75
N SER A 58 24.44 15.35 6.51
CA SER A 58 24.46 16.79 6.25
C SER A 58 23.27 17.53 6.85
N LEU A 59 22.12 16.86 7.01
CA LEU A 59 20.91 17.45 7.58
C LEU A 59 20.91 17.50 9.11
N LEU A 60 21.88 16.88 9.78
CA LEU A 60 21.98 16.90 11.24
C LEU A 60 22.58 18.21 11.77
N ASP A 61 23.37 18.88 10.94
CA ASP A 61 23.96 20.19 11.23
C ASP A 61 23.06 21.36 10.78
N ASP A 62 21.95 21.07 10.09
CA ASP A 62 20.98 22.04 9.56
C ASP A 62 19.92 22.47 10.61
N ASP A 63 19.07 23.43 10.22
CA ASP A 63 17.94 23.86 11.04
C ASP A 63 16.97 22.68 11.28
N LYS A 64 16.66 22.45 12.55
CA LYS A 64 15.68 21.45 13.00
C LYS A 64 14.35 21.56 12.25
N GLU A 65 13.87 22.78 11.99
CA GLU A 65 12.59 23.01 11.29
C GLU A 65 12.64 22.45 9.86
N MET A 66 13.77 22.62 9.17
CA MET A 66 13.97 22.06 7.83
C MET A 66 13.97 20.53 7.86
N LEU A 67 14.67 19.91 8.82
CA LEU A 67 14.70 18.47 8.95
C LEU A 67 13.29 17.89 9.22
N GLU A 68 12.51 18.53 10.10
CA GLU A 68 11.12 18.14 10.38
C GLU A 68 10.23 18.23 9.13
N ASP A 69 10.38 19.27 8.32
CA ASP A 69 9.67 19.43 7.05
C ASP A 69 10.05 18.35 6.04
N LEU A 70 11.34 18.03 5.92
CA LEU A 70 11.82 17.00 5.02
C LEU A 70 11.31 15.60 5.42
N ILE A 71 11.33 15.27 6.71
CA ILE A 71 10.76 14.01 7.22
C ILE A 71 9.26 13.94 6.89
N THR A 72 8.51 15.01 7.12
CA THR A 72 7.09 15.09 6.82
C THR A 72 6.82 14.89 5.33
N ALA A 73 7.61 15.52 4.46
CA ALA A 73 7.49 15.38 3.02
C ALA A 73 7.79 13.95 2.55
N ALA A 74 8.86 13.31 3.05
CA ALA A 74 9.22 11.94 2.71
C ALA A 74 8.17 10.93 3.17
N PHE A 75 7.57 11.14 4.34
CA PHE A 75 6.52 10.28 4.87
C PHE A 75 5.25 10.36 4.01
N ASN A 76 4.82 11.56 3.66
CA ASN A 76 3.68 11.77 2.76
C ASN A 76 3.93 11.19 1.36
N ASP A 77 5.18 11.24 0.88
CA ASP A 77 5.57 10.58 -0.36
C ASP A 77 5.48 9.05 -0.28
N ALA A 78 5.90 8.47 0.85
CA ALA A 78 5.74 7.03 1.10
C ALA A 78 4.27 6.62 1.09
N ILE A 79 3.38 7.39 1.74
CA ILE A 79 1.92 7.14 1.74
C ILE A 79 1.37 7.13 0.31
N ARG A 80 1.66 8.17 -0.50
CA ARG A 80 1.19 8.23 -1.89
C ARG A 80 1.68 7.04 -2.71
N LYS A 81 2.92 6.60 -2.49
CA LYS A 81 3.48 5.41 -3.14
C LYS A 81 2.78 4.13 -2.68
N VAL A 82 2.47 3.99 -1.38
CA VAL A 82 1.68 2.87 -0.85
C VAL A 82 0.32 2.81 -1.54
N GLU A 83 -0.43 3.92 -1.56
CA GLU A 83 -1.76 3.99 -2.18
C GLU A 83 -1.72 3.58 -3.66
N LYS A 84 -0.73 4.10 -4.40
CA LYS A 84 -0.53 3.75 -5.81
C LYS A 84 -0.22 2.26 -5.98
N THR A 85 0.71 1.71 -5.21
CA THR A 85 1.09 0.29 -5.29
C THR A 85 -0.08 -0.64 -4.92
N VAL A 86 -0.86 -0.29 -3.90
CA VAL A 86 -2.08 -1.00 -3.51
C VAL A 86 -3.09 -0.97 -4.66
N GLN A 87 -3.35 0.20 -5.24
CA GLN A 87 -4.28 0.34 -6.37
C GLN A 87 -3.84 -0.48 -7.59
N GLU A 88 -2.55 -0.49 -7.94
CA GLU A 88 -1.99 -1.29 -9.04
C GLU A 88 -2.17 -2.80 -8.80
N LYS A 89 -1.97 -3.26 -7.56
CA LYS A 89 -2.14 -4.68 -7.20
C LYS A 89 -3.60 -5.12 -7.27
N PHE A 90 -4.52 -4.33 -6.74
CA PHE A 90 -5.95 -4.66 -6.76
C PHE A 90 -6.60 -4.47 -8.13
N SER A 91 -6.17 -3.50 -8.94
CA SER A 91 -6.65 -3.36 -10.32
C SER A 91 -6.28 -4.57 -11.19
N GLY A 92 -5.07 -5.13 -11.02
CA GLY A 92 -4.69 -6.39 -11.67
C GLY A 92 -5.55 -7.59 -11.25
N MET A 93 -5.95 -7.65 -9.98
CA MET A 93 -6.78 -8.73 -9.44
C MET A 93 -8.25 -8.64 -9.89
N THR A 94 -8.75 -7.42 -10.06
CA THR A 94 -10.15 -7.16 -10.46
C THR A 94 -10.36 -7.10 -11.97
N ALA A 95 -9.32 -6.93 -12.78
CA ALA A 95 -9.39 -6.96 -14.24
C ALA A 95 -9.96 -8.28 -14.81
N GLY A 96 -9.92 -9.37 -14.03
CA GLY A 96 -10.55 -10.65 -14.37
C GLY A 96 -11.94 -10.88 -13.75
N MET A 97 -12.39 -10.01 -12.85
CA MET A 97 -13.70 -10.11 -12.20
C MET A 97 -14.72 -9.20 -12.89
N GLN A 98 -15.82 -9.79 -13.38
CA GLN A 98 -17.03 -9.03 -13.72
C GLN A 98 -17.67 -8.53 -12.43
N LEU A 99 -17.16 -7.42 -11.90
CA LEU A 99 -17.75 -6.77 -10.73
C LEU A 99 -19.13 -6.21 -11.11
N PRO A 100 -20.18 -6.47 -10.30
CA PRO A 100 -21.47 -5.85 -10.51
C PRO A 100 -21.36 -4.32 -10.48
N PRO A 101 -22.12 -3.61 -11.34
CA PRO A 101 -22.08 -2.14 -11.36
C PRO A 101 -22.41 -1.57 -9.96
N GLY A 102 -21.54 -0.69 -9.46
CA GLY A 102 -21.70 -0.01 -8.17
C GLY A 102 -20.97 -0.66 -6.98
N MET A 103 -20.33 -1.81 -7.15
CA MET A 103 -19.53 -2.44 -6.09
C MET A 103 -18.16 -1.76 -5.96
N LYS A 104 -18.00 -0.90 -4.94
CA LYS A 104 -16.67 -0.44 -4.49
C LYS A 104 -16.08 -1.50 -3.60
N LEU A 105 -14.90 -1.97 -3.95
CA LEU A 105 -14.17 -2.90 -3.12
C LEU A 105 -13.47 -2.13 -1.99
N PRO A 106 -13.45 -2.67 -0.76
CA PRO A 106 -12.89 -2.01 0.42
C PRO A 106 -11.37 -2.22 0.44
N PHE A 107 -10.66 -1.50 -0.43
CA PHE A 107 -9.20 -1.38 -0.37
C PHE A 107 -8.82 0.06 -0.13
#